data_AF-A0A961EAE5-F1
#
_entry.id   AF-A0A961EAE5-F1
#
_cell.length_a   1.000
_cell.length_b   1.000
_cell.length_c   1.000
_cell.angle_alpha   90.00
_cell.angle_beta   90.00
_cell.angle_gamma   90.00
#
_symmetry.space_group_name_H-M   'P 1'
#
loop_
_entity.id
_entity.type
_entity.pdbx_description
1 polymer ?
#
loop_
_entity_poly.entity_id
_entity_poly.type
_entity_poly.pdbx_seq_one_letter_code
_entity_poly.pdbx_strand_id
1 'polypeptide(L)'
;MTDVPQARPPAATPRTTTPARTRTRGTGDLGLATPISQPACDGTGIVVVGNAVNASTRTADISTYLRQYPGSQYLRTDVSCGSLRDRDDYGNVIYAVYRVAGRSRSDICSLRAELGALAAQLGNDAPYGKWLDNTTDPSTFISPADCGQ
;
A
#
# COMPACT_ATOMS: atom_id res chain seq x y z
N MET A 1 69.16 -19.45 1.40
CA MET A 1 68.25 -18.83 0.42
C MET A 1 67.25 -19.89 -0.01
N THR A 2 66.07 -19.92 0.59
CA THR A 2 64.91 -20.64 0.02
C THR A 2 63.68 -19.80 0.33
N ASP A 3 63.12 -19.27 -0.75
CA ASP A 3 61.98 -18.38 -0.86
C ASP A 3 60.67 -19.15 -0.61
N VAL A 4 59.73 -18.58 0.14
CA VAL A 4 58.38 -19.13 0.37
C VAL A 4 57.39 -18.28 -0.43
N PRO A 5 56.59 -18.86 -1.35
CA PRO A 5 55.67 -18.07 -2.14
C PRO A 5 54.43 -17.66 -1.32
N GLN A 6 54.16 -16.35 -1.28
CA GLN A 6 52.94 -15.75 -0.74
C GLN A 6 51.71 -16.11 -1.58
N ALA A 7 50.66 -16.62 -0.92
CA ALA A 7 49.34 -16.82 -1.52
C ALA A 7 48.65 -15.46 -1.74
N ARG A 8 48.16 -15.24 -2.97
CA ARG A 8 47.40 -14.04 -3.37
C ARG A 8 46.01 -14.03 -2.72
N PRO A 9 45.50 -12.87 -2.25
CA PRO A 9 44.11 -12.74 -1.83
C PRO A 9 43.15 -12.89 -3.03
N PRO A 10 41.95 -13.46 -2.83
CA PRO A 10 40.95 -13.56 -3.90
C PRO A 10 40.42 -12.18 -4.29
N ALA A 11 40.31 -11.96 -5.60
CA ALA A 11 39.74 -10.75 -6.18
C ALA A 11 38.28 -10.59 -5.76
N ALA A 12 37.95 -9.44 -5.17
CA ALA A 12 36.58 -9.04 -4.92
C ALA A 12 35.88 -8.77 -6.26
N THR A 13 34.86 -9.56 -6.57
CA THR A 13 33.98 -9.35 -7.73
C THR A 13 33.27 -8.00 -7.59
N PRO A 14 33.28 -7.12 -8.61
CA PRO A 14 32.45 -5.93 -8.58
C PRO A 14 30.98 -6.35 -8.61
N ARG A 15 30.23 -6.05 -7.54
CA ARG A 15 28.76 -6.13 -7.55
C ARG A 15 28.27 -5.14 -8.59
N THR A 16 27.78 -5.65 -9.71
CA THR A 16 27.04 -4.85 -10.69
C THR A 16 25.75 -4.39 -10.01
N THR A 17 25.73 -3.16 -9.50
CA THR A 17 24.50 -2.48 -9.12
C THR A 17 23.75 -2.17 -10.41
N THR A 18 22.89 -3.09 -10.84
CA THR A 18 21.91 -2.80 -11.89
C THR A 18 21.17 -1.54 -11.48
N PRO A 19 21.19 -0.44 -12.26
CA PRO A 19 20.40 0.73 -11.95
C PRO A 19 18.94 0.29 -11.88
N ALA A 20 18.31 0.45 -10.72
CA ALA A 20 16.90 0.16 -10.56
C ALA A 20 16.17 0.98 -11.62
N ARG A 21 15.63 0.31 -12.64
CA ARG A 21 14.84 0.91 -13.71
C ARG A 21 13.86 1.85 -13.02
N THR A 22 14.03 3.16 -13.21
CA THR A 22 13.10 4.18 -12.75
C THR A 22 11.81 3.87 -13.49
N ARG A 23 10.98 2.98 -12.93
CA ARG A 23 9.60 2.83 -13.35
C ARG A 23 9.08 4.25 -13.31
N THR A 24 8.57 4.77 -14.42
CA THR A 24 7.90 6.07 -14.46
C THR A 24 6.90 6.04 -13.31
N ARG A 25 7.22 6.76 -12.23
CA ARG A 25 6.41 6.75 -11.02
C ARG A 25 5.08 7.39 -11.40
N GLY A 26 3.98 6.76 -11.00
CA GLY A 26 2.63 7.22 -11.34
C GLY A 26 2.37 8.64 -10.84
N THR A 27 1.37 9.30 -11.42
CA THR A 27 0.95 10.64 -10.97
C THR A 27 0.61 10.62 -9.49
N GLY A 28 1.20 11.54 -8.73
CA GLY A 28 1.00 11.64 -7.28
C GLY A 28 1.91 10.74 -6.44
N ASP A 29 2.90 10.06 -7.02
CA ASP A 29 3.89 9.31 -6.23
C ASP A 29 4.60 10.19 -5.20
N LEU A 30 4.77 9.64 -3.99
CA LEU A 30 5.32 10.36 -2.84
C LEU A 30 6.84 10.19 -2.68
N GLY A 31 7.52 9.56 -3.63
CA GLY A 31 8.96 9.30 -3.57
C GLY A 31 9.35 8.15 -2.63
N LEU A 32 8.39 7.39 -2.11
CA LEU A 32 8.62 6.31 -1.16
C LEU A 32 9.31 5.10 -1.81
N ALA A 33 9.83 4.19 -0.98
CA ALA A 33 10.45 2.94 -1.44
C ALA A 33 9.45 2.03 -2.15
N THR A 34 8.23 1.93 -1.60
CA THR A 34 7.07 1.42 -2.33
C THR A 34 6.69 2.49 -3.36
N PRO A 35 6.57 2.16 -4.66
CA PRO A 35 6.02 3.09 -5.64
C PRO A 35 4.50 3.21 -5.48
N ILE A 36 3.93 4.32 -5.94
CA ILE A 36 2.48 4.48 -6.00
C ILE A 36 1.88 3.43 -6.94
N SER A 37 0.76 2.87 -6.52
CA SER A 37 0.00 1.90 -7.30
C SER A 37 -1.15 2.57 -8.03
N GLN A 38 -1.49 2.03 -9.21
CA GLN A 38 -2.67 2.38 -9.99
C GLN A 38 -3.36 1.07 -10.36
N PRO A 39 -4.12 0.46 -9.43
CA PRO A 39 -4.78 -0.81 -9.70
C PRO A 39 -5.89 -0.63 -10.74
N ALA A 40 -6.19 -1.71 -11.47
CA ALA A 40 -7.30 -1.72 -12.41
C ALA A 40 -8.65 -1.67 -11.67
N CYS A 41 -9.65 -1.07 -12.31
CA CYS A 41 -11.02 -1.01 -11.82
C CYS A 41 -11.82 -2.21 -12.34
N ASP A 42 -11.44 -3.40 -11.90
CA ASP A 42 -11.88 -4.69 -12.44
C ASP A 42 -12.72 -5.52 -11.45
N GLY A 43 -13.19 -4.90 -10.38
CA GLY A 43 -13.93 -5.55 -9.30
C GLY A 43 -13.03 -6.23 -8.25
N THR A 44 -11.74 -5.93 -8.22
CA THR A 44 -10.86 -6.42 -7.16
C THR A 44 -11.24 -5.81 -5.81
N GLY A 45 -11.34 -6.66 -4.78
CA GLY A 45 -11.53 -6.27 -3.40
C GLY A 45 -10.22 -5.85 -2.75
N ILE A 46 -10.23 -4.72 -2.04
CA ILE A 46 -9.12 -4.24 -1.22
C ILE A 46 -9.58 -3.98 0.21
N VAL A 47 -8.63 -4.01 1.15
CA VAL A 47 -8.83 -3.54 2.51
C VAL A 47 -7.90 -2.35 2.75
N VAL A 48 -8.49 -1.20 3.10
CA VAL A 48 -7.78 0.03 3.42
C VAL A 48 -7.48 0.06 4.92
N VAL A 49 -6.21 0.33 5.25
CA VAL A 49 -5.70 0.35 6.64
C VAL A 49 -5.32 1.74 7.13
N GLY A 50 -5.29 2.73 6.23
CA GLY A 50 -4.95 4.10 6.59
C GLY A 50 -5.20 5.06 5.44
N ASN A 51 -5.60 6.29 5.79
CA ASN A 51 -5.83 7.39 4.86
C ASN A 51 -4.97 8.59 5.27
N ALA A 52 -4.36 9.27 4.31
CA ALA A 52 -3.60 10.48 4.54
C ALA A 52 -4.13 11.64 3.68
N VAL A 53 -4.72 12.64 4.33
CA VAL A 53 -5.39 13.77 3.69
C VAL A 53 -4.61 15.08 3.87
N ASN A 54 -3.86 15.22 4.97
CA ASN A 54 -3.06 16.40 5.26
C ASN A 54 -1.81 16.47 4.39
N ALA A 55 -1.71 17.47 3.52
CA ALA A 55 -0.60 17.63 2.58
C ALA A 55 0.78 17.74 3.25
N SER A 56 0.87 18.34 4.44
CA SER A 56 2.14 18.57 5.14
C SER A 56 2.73 17.30 5.77
N THR A 57 1.89 16.34 6.14
CA THR A 57 2.30 15.10 6.83
C THR A 57 2.14 13.85 5.97
N ARG A 58 1.41 13.92 4.85
CA ARG A 58 1.01 12.78 4.01
C ARG A 58 2.12 11.77 3.74
N THR A 59 3.30 12.22 3.31
CA THR A 59 4.42 11.31 3.01
C THR A 59 4.86 10.53 4.25
N ALA A 60 4.92 11.18 5.41
CA ALA A 60 5.24 10.53 6.67
C ALA A 60 4.14 9.54 7.08
N ASP A 61 2.87 9.94 6.98
CA ASP A 61 1.71 9.12 7.34
C ASP A 61 1.65 7.84 6.49
N ILE A 62 1.74 7.96 5.17
CA ILE A 62 1.77 6.81 4.25
C ILE A 62 2.99 5.92 4.54
N SER A 63 4.17 6.50 4.79
CA SER A 63 5.35 5.70 5.12
C SER A 63 5.16 4.89 6.42
N THR A 64 4.47 5.46 7.41
CA THR A 64 4.19 4.81 8.69
C THR A 64 3.22 3.65 8.50
N TYR A 65 2.11 3.87 7.79
CA TYR A 65 1.17 2.79 7.48
C TYR A 65 1.82 1.66 6.67
N LEU A 66 2.66 1.97 5.67
CA LEU A 66 3.37 0.94 4.91
C LEU A 66 4.33 0.10 5.77
N ARG A 67 4.98 0.70 6.78
CA ARG A 67 5.81 -0.05 7.74
C ARG A 67 4.99 -0.90 8.70
N GLN A 68 3.87 -0.36 9.18
CA GLN A 68 2.97 -1.04 10.12
C GLN A 68 2.21 -2.20 9.49
N TYR A 69 1.91 -2.14 8.19
CA TYR A 69 1.13 -3.16 7.48
C TYR A 69 1.92 -3.75 6.31
N PRO A 70 2.87 -4.69 6.53
CA PRO A 70 3.86 -5.14 5.56
C PRO A 70 3.47 -5.24 4.07
N GLY A 71 2.83 -6.26 3.50
CA GLY A 71 2.51 -6.33 2.05
C GLY A 71 1.54 -5.31 1.46
N SER A 72 1.39 -4.11 2.05
CA SER A 72 0.49 -3.06 1.57
C SER A 72 1.09 -2.23 0.43
N GLN A 73 0.20 -1.67 -0.35
CA GLN A 73 0.46 -0.69 -1.40
C GLN A 73 -0.23 0.62 -1.03
N TYR A 74 0.05 1.68 -1.76
CA TYR A 74 -0.70 2.93 -1.62
C TYR A 74 -1.08 3.49 -2.97
N LEU A 75 -2.21 4.19 -3.00
CA LEU A 75 -2.74 4.86 -4.19
C LEU A 75 -3.21 6.26 -3.84
N ARG A 76 -3.47 7.04 -4.88
CA ARG A 76 -4.14 8.33 -4.80
C ARG A 76 -5.56 8.19 -5.36
N THR A 77 -6.56 8.47 -4.54
CA THR A 77 -7.96 8.10 -4.79
C THR A 77 -8.61 8.82 -5.97
N ASP A 78 -8.41 10.12 -6.14
CA ASP A 78 -9.01 10.95 -7.20
C ASP A 78 -8.54 10.65 -8.63
N VAL A 79 -7.51 9.82 -8.77
CA VAL A 79 -6.99 9.34 -10.06
C VAL A 79 -7.01 7.80 -10.15
N SER A 80 -7.80 7.16 -9.29
CA SER A 80 -7.99 5.71 -9.24
C SER A 80 -9.40 5.34 -9.73
N CYS A 81 -10.08 4.42 -9.05
CA CYS A 81 -11.40 3.92 -9.43
C CYS A 81 -12.52 4.78 -8.83
N GLY A 82 -13.63 4.94 -9.57
CA GLY A 82 -14.76 5.77 -9.15
C GLY A 82 -15.47 5.29 -7.89
N SER A 83 -15.26 4.05 -7.45
CA SER A 83 -15.73 3.52 -6.17
C SER A 83 -14.95 4.01 -4.94
N LEU A 84 -13.84 4.75 -5.15
CA LEU A 84 -13.07 5.38 -4.10
C LEU A 84 -13.50 6.83 -3.96
N ARG A 85 -13.58 7.32 -2.72
CA ARG A 85 -13.79 8.75 -2.50
C ARG A 85 -12.56 9.51 -2.96
N ASP A 86 -12.73 10.40 -3.93
CA ASP A 86 -11.65 11.26 -4.43
C ASP A 86 -11.10 12.21 -3.36
N ARG A 87 -12.00 12.69 -2.47
CA ARG A 87 -11.72 13.71 -1.47
C ARG A 87 -12.42 13.43 -0.14
N ASP A 88 -11.82 13.93 0.93
CA ASP A 88 -12.46 13.98 2.24
C ASP A 88 -13.57 15.05 2.28
N ASP A 89 -14.23 15.18 3.42
CA ASP A 89 -15.33 16.14 3.61
C ASP A 89 -14.86 17.61 3.56
N TYR A 90 -13.53 17.85 3.63
CA TYR A 90 -12.90 19.17 3.54
C TYR A 90 -12.32 19.46 2.15
N GLY A 91 -12.49 18.56 1.18
CA GLY A 91 -11.99 18.72 -0.19
C GLY A 91 -10.52 18.32 -0.38
N ASN A 92 -9.86 17.71 0.61
CA ASN A 92 -8.49 17.24 0.50
C ASN A 92 -8.42 15.92 -0.26
N VAL A 93 -7.41 15.80 -1.13
CA VAL A 93 -7.12 14.54 -1.83
C VAL A 93 -6.74 13.45 -0.83
N ILE A 94 -7.34 12.27 -0.97
CA ILE A 94 -7.06 11.12 -0.12
C ILE A 94 -5.98 10.24 -0.74
N TYR A 95 -4.95 9.93 0.03
CA TYR A 95 -4.03 8.83 -0.25
C TYR A 95 -4.38 7.67 0.68
N ALA A 96 -4.58 6.48 0.12
CA ALA A 96 -4.99 5.31 0.87
C ALA A 96 -3.87 4.26 0.86
N VAL A 97 -3.59 3.66 2.01
CA VAL A 97 -2.76 2.45 2.13
C VAL A 97 -3.68 1.24 2.22
N TYR A 98 -3.44 0.25 1.37
CA TYR A 98 -4.33 -0.88 1.21
C TYR A 98 -3.59 -2.20 0.95
N ARG A 99 -4.29 -3.31 1.21
CA ARG A 99 -3.92 -4.64 0.71
C ARG A 99 -5.00 -5.20 -0.20
N VAL A 100 -4.58 -5.96 -1.20
CA VAL A 100 -5.50 -6.70 -2.07
C VAL A 100 -6.04 -7.90 -1.29
N ALA A 101 -7.37 -8.02 -1.25
CA ALA A 101 -8.07 -9.10 -0.57
C ALA A 101 -8.35 -10.27 -1.51
N GLY A 102 -8.88 -9.99 -2.70
CA GLY A 102 -9.37 -11.02 -3.62
C GLY A 102 -10.53 -10.51 -4.46
N ARG A 103 -11.45 -11.41 -4.84
CA ARG A 103 -12.59 -11.08 -5.71
C ARG A 103 -13.95 -11.44 -5.09
N SER A 104 -13.97 -11.83 -3.81
CA SER A 104 -15.19 -12.14 -3.08
C SER A 104 -15.32 -11.30 -1.80
N ARG A 105 -16.56 -11.11 -1.34
CA ARG A 105 -16.83 -10.46 -0.05
C ARG A 105 -16.17 -11.23 1.10
N SER A 106 -16.11 -12.56 1.00
CA SER A 106 -15.43 -13.41 1.99
C SER A 106 -13.95 -13.07 2.09
N ASP A 107 -13.26 -12.89 0.96
CA ASP A 107 -11.83 -12.53 0.95
C ASP A 107 -11.60 -11.18 1.65
N ILE A 108 -12.44 -10.19 1.34
CA ILE A 108 -12.39 -8.87 1.97
C ILE A 108 -12.61 -8.99 3.47
N CYS A 109 -13.62 -9.74 3.90
CA CYS A 109 -13.93 -9.93 5.31
C CYS A 109 -12.80 -10.65 6.07
N SER A 110 -12.23 -11.71 5.51
CA SER A 110 -11.10 -12.42 6.11
C SER A 110 -9.88 -11.53 6.27
N LEU A 111 -9.48 -10.81 5.20
CA LEU A 111 -8.34 -9.90 5.28
C LEU A 111 -8.61 -8.72 6.22
N ARG A 112 -9.84 -8.21 6.24
CA ARG A 112 -10.24 -7.13 7.13
C ARG A 112 -10.15 -7.55 8.60
N ALA A 113 -10.59 -8.76 8.94
CA ALA A 113 -10.47 -9.30 10.28
C ALA A 113 -9.00 -9.41 10.72
N GLU A 114 -8.14 -9.96 9.85
CA GLU A 114 -6.69 -10.09 10.08
C GLU A 114 -6.04 -8.72 10.33
N LEU A 115 -6.27 -7.76 9.42
CA LEU A 115 -5.70 -6.43 9.54
C LEU A 115 -6.33 -5.63 10.69
N GLY A 116 -7.57 -5.93 11.07
CA GLY A 116 -8.25 -5.32 12.20
C GLY A 116 -7.65 -5.74 13.54
N ALA A 117 -7.31 -7.02 13.70
CA ALA A 117 -6.59 -7.50 14.88
C ALA A 117 -5.22 -6.80 15.02
N LEU A 118 -4.50 -6.62 13.91
CA LEU A 118 -3.24 -5.87 13.89
C LEU A 118 -3.45 -4.38 14.18
N ALA A 119 -4.47 -3.75 13.59
CA ALA A 119 -4.79 -2.34 13.84
C ALA A 119 -5.07 -2.08 15.33
N ALA A 120 -5.84 -2.96 15.98
CA ALA A 120 -6.11 -2.87 17.41
C ALA A 120 -4.83 -2.96 18.27
N GLN A 121 -3.89 -3.84 17.91
CA GLN A 121 -2.59 -3.94 18.61
C GLN A 121 -1.73 -2.69 18.44
N LEU A 122 -1.85 -2.00 17.30
CA LEU A 122 -1.11 -0.78 16.98
C LEU A 122 -1.79 0.50 17.46
N GLY A 123 -3.04 0.42 17.96
CA GLY A 123 -3.84 1.60 18.33
C GLY A 123 -4.32 2.40 17.11
N ASN A 124 -4.44 1.77 15.96
CA ASN A 124 -4.93 2.38 14.71
C ASN A 124 -6.44 2.18 14.54
N ASP A 125 -7.04 3.00 13.69
CA ASP A 125 -8.44 2.85 13.28
C ASP A 125 -8.71 1.50 12.60
N ALA A 126 -9.94 1.01 12.75
CA ALA A 126 -10.35 -0.24 12.14
C ALA A 126 -10.31 -0.16 10.60
N PRO A 127 -9.74 -1.17 9.91
CA PRO A 127 -9.73 -1.18 8.46
C PRO A 127 -11.12 -1.40 7.88
N TYR A 128 -11.28 -0.97 6.63
CA TYR A 128 -12.53 -1.12 5.88
C TYR A 128 -12.27 -1.66 4.48
N GLY A 129 -13.24 -2.40 3.94
CA GLY A 129 -13.15 -2.94 2.59
C GLY A 129 -13.70 -2.00 1.53
N LYS A 130 -13.13 -2.08 0.33
CA LYS A 130 -13.61 -1.40 -0.89
C LYS A 130 -13.51 -2.33 -2.08
N TRP A 131 -14.43 -2.17 -3.02
CA TRP A 131 -14.29 -2.70 -4.37
C TRP A 131 -13.54 -1.69 -5.23
N LEU A 132 -12.66 -2.16 -6.11
CA LEU A 132 -12.02 -1.35 -7.14
C LEU A 132 -12.83 -1.47 -8.43
N ASP A 133 -13.80 -0.58 -8.60
CA ASP A 133 -14.68 -0.53 -9.76
C ASP A 133 -15.15 0.91 -10.02
N ASN A 134 -15.97 1.14 -11.04
CA ASN A 134 -16.48 2.47 -11.38
C ASN A 134 -18.00 2.60 -11.16
N THR A 135 -18.61 1.67 -10.44
CA THR A 135 -20.07 1.54 -10.34
C THR A 135 -20.58 1.55 -8.90
N THR A 136 -19.77 1.11 -7.94
CA THR A 136 -20.06 1.13 -6.52
C THR A 136 -20.02 2.58 -6.02
N ASP A 137 -20.99 2.99 -5.20
CA ASP A 137 -21.01 4.32 -4.61
C ASP A 137 -19.73 4.58 -3.77
N PRO A 138 -19.02 5.71 -3.97
CA PRO A 138 -17.81 6.04 -3.23
C PRO A 138 -17.97 6.01 -1.71
N SER A 139 -19.17 6.28 -1.19
CA SER A 139 -19.49 6.24 0.24
C SER A 139 -19.71 4.82 0.78
N THR A 140 -19.89 3.82 -0.08
CA THR A 140 -20.10 2.41 0.33
C THR A 140 -18.78 1.76 0.72
N PHE A 141 -18.70 1.18 1.91
CA PHE A 141 -17.55 0.39 2.36
C PHE A 141 -18.00 -0.87 3.08
N ILE A 142 -17.13 -1.88 3.13
CA ILE A 142 -17.39 -3.14 3.82
C ILE A 142 -16.89 -3.02 5.26
N SER A 143 -17.83 -3.02 6.19
CA SER A 143 -17.65 -2.84 7.63
C SER A 143 -17.58 -4.19 8.39
N PRO A 144 -17.37 -4.23 9.73
CA PRO A 144 -17.52 -5.46 10.49
C PRO A 144 -18.91 -6.07 10.39
N ALA A 145 -19.95 -5.22 10.46
CA ALA A 145 -21.34 -5.67 10.36
C ALA A 145 -21.62 -6.39 9.04
N ASP A 146 -21.00 -5.93 7.96
CA ASP A 146 -21.07 -6.57 6.64
C ASP A 146 -20.45 -7.97 6.59
N CYS A 147 -19.56 -8.27 7.52
CA CYS A 147 -18.84 -9.52 7.63
C CYS A 147 -19.42 -10.46 8.70
N GLY A 148 -20.47 -10.04 9.41
CA GLY A 148 -20.99 -10.75 10.57
C GLY A 148 -20.01 -10.78 11.75
N GLN A 149 -19.19 -9.72 11.89
CA GLN A 149 -18.18 -9.56 12.93
C GLN A 149 -18.45 -8.36 13.84
#